data_AF-A0A4D7WXQ9-F1
#
_entry.id   AF-A0A4D7WXQ9-F1
#
_cell.length_a   1.000
_cell.length_b   1.000
_cell.length_c   1.000
_cell.angle_alpha   90.00
_cell.angle_beta   90.00
_cell.angle_gamma   90.00
#
_symmetry.space_group_name_H-M   'P 1'
#
loop_
_entity.id
_entity.type
_entity.pdbx_description
1 polymer ?
#
loop_
_entity_poly.entity_id
_entity_poly.type
_entity_poly.pdbx_seq_one_letter_code
_entity_poly.pdbx_strand_id
1 'polypeptide(L)'
;MALISTHDKTFQLQQGETLLEGLERTGHEVEYQCRSGYCGSCRVKILDGKVSYDNFPLAFVAPGEILPCCCRVTEDIKLDCRERIKEPDLFDVDLFEDK
;
A
#
# COMPACT_ATOMS: atom_id res chain seq x y z
N MET A 1 -15.44 -8.44 -3.59
CA MET A 1 -14.53 -7.45 -2.97
C MET A 1 -13.42 -8.27 -2.33
N ALA A 2 -12.17 -8.00 -2.68
CA ALA A 2 -11.02 -8.75 -2.17
C ALA A 2 -10.61 -8.27 -0.78
N LEU A 3 -10.13 -9.18 0.05
CA LEU A 3 -9.59 -8.91 1.37
C LEU A 3 -8.06 -8.74 1.28
N ILE A 4 -7.55 -7.62 1.76
CA ILE A 4 -6.13 -7.29 1.77
C ILE A 4 -5.62 -7.41 3.20
N SER A 5 -4.65 -8.29 3.42
CA SER A 5 -4.01 -8.45 4.73
C SER A 5 -2.59 -7.89 4.70
N THR A 6 -2.23 -7.09 5.68
CA THR A 6 -0.87 -6.53 5.87
C THR A 6 -0.29 -7.07 7.17
N HIS A 7 0.82 -6.49 7.65
CA HIS A 7 1.36 -6.85 8.97
C HIS A 7 0.49 -6.38 10.13
N ASP A 8 -0.20 -5.25 9.96
CA ASP A 8 -0.86 -4.57 11.07
C ASP A 8 -2.38 -4.77 11.05
N LYS A 9 -2.99 -4.90 9.86
CA LYS A 9 -4.44 -5.14 9.75
C LYS A 9 -4.89 -5.78 8.45
N THR A 10 -6.18 -6.06 8.41
CA THR A 10 -6.88 -6.59 7.23
C THR A 10 -8.04 -5.66 6.87
N PHE A 11 -8.20 -5.36 5.57
CA PHE A 11 -9.24 -4.47 5.07
C PHE A 11 -9.81 -4.93 3.73
N GLN A 12 -11.02 -4.48 3.40
CA GLN A 12 -11.61 -4.72 2.08
C GLN A 12 -11.17 -3.65 1.07
N LEU A 13 -10.79 -4.09 -0.11
CA LEU A 13 -10.54 -3.21 -1.25
C LEU A 13 -11.88 -2.75 -1.84
N GLN A 14 -12.08 -1.43 -1.93
CA GLN A 14 -13.35 -0.86 -2.38
C GLN A 14 -13.49 -0.98 -3.91
N GLN A 15 -14.74 -0.95 -4.38
CA GLN A 15 -14.99 -1.01 -5.82
C GLN A 15 -14.45 0.27 -6.50
N GLY A 16 -13.67 0.08 -7.57
CA GLY A 16 -13.08 1.19 -8.33
C GLY A 16 -11.78 1.73 -7.75
N GLU A 17 -11.37 1.26 -6.57
CA GLU A 17 -10.13 1.63 -5.90
C GLU A 17 -8.95 0.80 -6.43
N THR A 18 -7.81 1.45 -6.66
CA THR A 18 -6.53 0.77 -6.87
C THR A 18 -6.01 0.19 -5.56
N LEU A 19 -5.13 -0.81 -5.62
CA LEU A 19 -4.54 -1.35 -4.39
C LEU A 19 -3.73 -0.28 -3.62
N LEU A 20 -3.09 0.66 -4.33
CA LEU A 20 -2.40 1.79 -3.71
C LEU A 20 -3.36 2.67 -2.91
N GLU A 21 -4.48 3.08 -3.50
CA GLU A 21 -5.48 3.92 -2.80
C GLU A 21 -6.05 3.21 -1.57
N GLY A 22 -6.28 1.90 -1.66
CA GLY A 22 -6.70 1.09 -0.51
C GLY A 22 -5.70 1.11 0.63
N LEU A 23 -4.40 1.02 0.31
CA LEU A 23 -3.31 1.11 1.29
C LEU A 23 -3.23 2.51 1.91
N GLU A 24 -3.31 3.57 1.09
CA GLU A 24 -3.30 4.97 1.56
C GLU A 24 -4.50 5.28 2.48
N ARG A 25 -5.71 4.93 2.06
CA ARG A 25 -6.96 5.13 2.83
C ARG A 25 -6.90 4.43 4.19
N THR A 26 -6.16 3.34 4.26
CA THR A 26 -6.00 2.56 5.49
C THR A 26 -4.74 2.94 6.26
N GLY A 27 -4.04 4.02 5.90
CA GLY A 27 -2.94 4.56 6.68
C GLY A 27 -1.61 3.82 6.51
N HIS A 28 -1.48 2.97 5.49
CA HIS A 28 -0.22 2.29 5.19
C HIS A 28 0.79 3.25 4.55
N GLU A 29 2.05 3.09 4.93
CA GLU A 29 3.15 3.81 4.32
C GLU A 29 3.63 3.05 3.08
N VAL A 30 3.31 3.60 1.92
CA VAL A 30 3.75 3.09 0.61
C VAL A 30 4.32 4.27 -0.16
N GLU A 31 5.56 4.18 -0.59
CA GLU A 31 6.18 5.20 -1.43
C GLU A 31 5.46 5.27 -2.78
N TYR A 32 5.14 6.44 -3.32
CA TYR A 32 4.54 6.52 -4.66
C TYR A 32 4.89 7.83 -5.36
N GLN A 33 4.84 7.82 -6.69
CA GLN A 33 5.07 9.02 -7.52
C GLN A 33 4.12 9.06 -8.71
N CYS A 34 4.30 8.18 -9.71
CA CYS A 34 3.59 8.31 -11.00
C CYS A 34 2.15 7.78 -11.04
N ARG A 35 1.76 6.92 -10.09
CA ARG A 35 0.45 6.20 -10.04
C ARG A 35 0.03 5.45 -11.31
N SER A 36 0.97 5.10 -12.18
CA SER A 36 0.68 4.57 -13.53
C SER A 36 1.66 3.49 -13.99
N GLY A 37 2.43 2.90 -13.06
CA GLY A 37 3.36 1.82 -13.36
C GLY A 37 4.65 2.22 -14.07
N TYR A 38 4.95 3.52 -14.19
CA TYR A 38 6.17 4.04 -14.85
C TYR A 38 7.40 4.05 -13.94
N CYS A 39 7.27 4.55 -12.70
CA CYS A 39 8.42 4.80 -11.81
C CYS A 39 8.81 3.63 -10.91
N GLY A 40 7.86 2.73 -10.58
CA GLY A 40 8.09 1.63 -9.65
C GLY A 40 8.17 2.00 -8.16
N SER A 41 7.99 3.28 -7.77
CA SER A 41 8.08 3.71 -6.37
C SER A 41 7.11 2.97 -5.44
N CYS A 42 5.90 2.64 -5.92
CA CYS A 42 4.88 1.92 -5.14
C CYS A 42 5.14 0.45 -4.89
N ARG A 43 6.28 -0.08 -5.31
CA ARG A 43 6.60 -1.50 -5.18
C ARG A 43 6.44 -2.00 -3.75
N VAL A 44 5.72 -3.12 -3.62
CA VAL A 44 5.55 -3.86 -2.35
C VAL A 44 5.74 -5.35 -2.64
N LYS A 45 6.23 -6.11 -1.65
CA LYS A 45 6.30 -7.57 -1.77
C LYS A 45 4.95 -8.20 -1.47
N ILE A 46 4.58 -9.18 -2.29
CA ILE A 46 3.40 -10.03 -2.04
C ILE A 46 3.85 -11.27 -1.26
N LEU A 47 3.21 -11.52 -0.13
CA LEU A 47 3.48 -12.64 0.76
C LEU A 47 2.59 -13.84 0.45
N ASP A 48 1.37 -13.59 -0.01
CA ASP A 48 0.40 -14.61 -0.40
C ASP A 48 -0.61 -14.07 -1.44
N GLY A 49 -1.12 -14.96 -2.28
CA GLY A 49 -2.02 -14.64 -3.39
C GLY A 49 -1.32 -14.07 -4.63
N LYS A 50 -2.10 -13.60 -5.60
CA LYS A 50 -1.62 -13.09 -6.90
C LYS A 50 -2.39 -11.85 -7.34
N VAL A 51 -1.75 -11.08 -8.22
CA VAL A 51 -2.36 -9.94 -8.92
C VAL A 51 -2.14 -10.08 -10.42
N SER A 52 -2.97 -9.40 -11.19
CA SER A 52 -2.81 -9.26 -12.64
C SER A 52 -2.57 -7.81 -13.03
N TYR A 53 -2.24 -7.56 -14.29
CA TYR A 53 -2.11 -6.23 -14.86
C TYR A 53 -2.89 -6.19 -16.16
N ASP A 54 -3.80 -5.21 -16.31
CA ASP A 54 -4.50 -5.00 -17.59
C ASP A 54 -3.50 -4.60 -18.68
N ASN A 55 -2.53 -3.75 -18.32
CA ASN A 55 -1.35 -3.44 -19.11
C ASN A 55 -0.10 -3.62 -18.24
N PHE A 56 0.89 -4.37 -18.72
CA PHE A 56 2.13 -4.57 -17.96
C PHE A 56 2.82 -3.22 -17.69
N PRO A 57 3.28 -2.99 -16.45
CA PRO A 57 3.99 -1.76 -16.10
C PRO A 57 5.32 -1.64 -16.84
N LEU A 58 5.76 -0.41 -17.08
CA LEU A 58 7.09 -0.14 -17.63
C LEU A 58 8.19 -0.30 -16.59
N ALA A 59 7.88 -0.03 -15.32
CA ALA A 59 8.80 -0.28 -14.23
C ALA A 59 9.06 -1.78 -14.08
N PHE A 60 10.33 -2.14 -13.81
CA PHE A 60 10.69 -3.52 -13.52
C PHE A 60 10.02 -4.01 -12.23
N VAL A 61 9.46 -5.22 -12.27
CA VAL A 61 8.82 -5.90 -11.14
C VAL A 61 9.51 -7.24 -10.95
N ALA A 62 10.17 -7.43 -9.80
CA ALA A 62 10.84 -8.69 -9.51
C ALA A 62 9.83 -9.78 -9.11
N PRO A 63 10.22 -11.07 -9.18
CA PRO A 63 9.41 -12.14 -8.62
C PRO A 63 9.07 -11.89 -7.15
N GLY A 64 7.80 -12.04 -6.77
CA GLY A 64 7.31 -11.75 -5.42
C GLY A 64 7.07 -10.27 -5.13
N GLU A 65 7.17 -9.40 -6.13
CA GLU A 65 6.82 -7.98 -6.03
C GLU A 65 5.61 -7.62 -6.89
N ILE A 66 4.92 -6.56 -6.51
CA ILE A 66 3.80 -5.99 -7.25
C ILE A 66 3.89 -4.46 -7.26
N LEU A 67 3.15 -3.82 -8.18
CA LEU A 67 2.94 -2.37 -8.20
C LEU A 67 1.46 -2.06 -7.86
N PRO A 68 1.14 -1.72 -6.60
CA PRO A 68 -0.20 -1.42 -6.11
C PRO A 68 -0.95 -0.35 -6.92
N CYS A 69 -0.24 0.57 -7.58
CA CYS A 69 -0.89 1.65 -8.34
C CYS A 69 -1.58 1.18 -9.63
N CYS A 70 -1.21 0.02 -10.17
CA CYS A 70 -1.70 -0.43 -11.47
C CYS A 70 -1.99 -1.93 -11.56
N CYS A 71 -1.82 -2.69 -10.46
CA CYS A 71 -2.24 -4.07 -10.42
C CYS A 71 -3.75 -4.20 -10.20
N ARG A 72 -4.32 -5.29 -10.71
CA ARG A 72 -5.70 -5.69 -10.48
C ARG A 72 -5.74 -6.87 -9.51
N VAL A 73 -6.53 -6.70 -8.44
CA VAL A 73 -6.72 -7.69 -7.39
C VAL A 73 -8.06 -8.38 -7.58
N THR A 74 -8.04 -9.70 -7.77
CA THR A 74 -9.24 -10.52 -8.01
C THR A 74 -9.50 -11.55 -6.91
N GLU A 75 -8.56 -11.72 -5.99
CA GLU A 75 -8.60 -12.65 -4.87
C GLU A 75 -8.02 -11.98 -3.62
N ASP A 76 -8.16 -12.65 -2.48
CA ASP A 76 -7.55 -12.19 -1.23
C ASP A 76 -6.03 -12.29 -1.32
N ILE A 77 -5.32 -11.28 -0.81
CA ILE A 77 -3.85 -11.22 -0.89
C ILE A 77 -3.25 -10.76 0.44
N LYS A 78 -1.97 -11.12 0.63
CA LYS A 78 -1.17 -10.65 1.77
C LYS A 78 0.05 -9.87 1.30
N LEU A 79 0.32 -8.72 1.93
CA LEU A 79 1.37 -7.78 1.53
C LEU A 79 2.38 -7.54 2.66
N ASP A 80 3.63 -7.31 2.28
CA ASP A 80 4.73 -6.91 3.17
C ASP A 80 4.77 -5.39 3.33
N CYS A 81 3.77 -4.81 4.01
CA CYS A 81 3.73 -3.38 4.32
C CYS A 81 3.08 -3.11 5.68
N ARG A 82 3.32 -1.90 6.21
CA ARG A 82 2.90 -1.48 7.55
C ARG A 82 2.20 -0.13 7.53
N GLU A 83 1.44 0.15 8.58
CA GLU A 83 0.89 1.47 8.86
C GLU A 83 1.99 2.49 9.15
N ARG A 84 1.74 3.75 8.77
CA ARG A 84 2.62 4.86 9.10
C ARG A 84 2.64 5.02 10.62
N ILE A 85 3.85 5.01 11.20
CA ILE A 85 4.03 5.35 12.61
C ILE A 85 3.72 6.85 12.74
N LYS A 86 2.75 7.20 13.59
CA LYS A 86 2.55 8.60 13.97
C LYS A 86 3.71 8.99 14.88
N GLU A 87 4.68 9.72 14.35
CA GLU A 87 5.56 10.48 15.23
C GLU A 87 4.70 11.49 15.99
N PRO A 88 4.92 11.65 17.31
CA PRO A 88 4.24 12.69 18.07
C PRO A 88 4.53 14.03 17.40
N ASP A 89 3.51 14.88 17.28
CA ASP A 89 3.69 16.21 16.73
C ASP A 89 4.72 16.94 17.60
N LEU A 90 5.87 17.31 17.02
CA LEU A 90 6.90 18.05 17.75
C LEU A 90 6.43 19.44 18.19
N PHE A 91 5.28 19.90 17.68
CA PHE A 91 4.59 21.13 18.07
C PHE A 91 3.35 20.88 18.93
N ASP A 92 3.11 19.65 19.41
CA ASP A 92 2.01 19.39 20.33
C ASP A 92 2.18 20.26 21.58
N VAL A 93 1.18 21.08 21.87
CA VAL A 93 1.25 22.14 22.89
C VAL A 93 1.40 21.54 24.31
N ASP A 94 1.00 20.27 24.45
CA ASP A 94 1.07 19.48 25.69
C ASP A 94 2.50 18.95 26.00
N LEU A 95 3.48 19.11 25.10
CA LEU A 95 4.87 18.67 25.33
C LEU A 95 5.67 19.56 26.30
N PHE A 96 5.18 20.77 26.58
CA PHE A 96 5.83 21.75 27.45
C PHE A 96 5.07 22.01 28.76
N GLU A 97 4.07 21.18 29.10
CA GLU A 97 3.49 21.22 30.44
C GLU A 97 4.51 20.63 31.45
N ASP A 98 5.41 21.51 31.89
CA ASP A 98 6.34 21.29 33.00
C ASP A 98 5.57 20.77 34.22
N LYS A 99 6.00 19.62 34.73
CA LYS A 99 5.51 19.02 35.97
C LYS A 99 6.18 19.65 37.19
#